data_AF-A0A7W0Z0Y0-F1
#
_entry.id   AF-A0A7W0Z0Y0-F1
#
_cell.length_a   1.000
_cell.length_b   1.000
_cell.length_c   1.000
_cell.angle_alpha   90.00
_cell.angle_beta   90.00
_cell.angle_gamma   90.00
#
_symmetry.space_group_name_H-M   'P 1'
#
loop_
_entity.id
_entity.type
_entity.pdbx_description
1 polymer ?
#
loop_
_entity_poly.entity_id
_entity_poly.type
_entity_poly.pdbx_seq_one_letter_code
_entity_poly.pdbx_strand_id
1 'polypeptide(L)'
;MVDRAPLERARARLDRLALYPHPVELDRVRLLVAPWFFRLPHFRRYRGYALWRTILLKDPPGTGASDDDLVCHELCHIWQAQHHPWRTALTCATRRYRRNPYELEARRAVAETIAPSLSGRSTR
;
A
#
# COMPACT_ATOMS: atom_id res chain seq x y z
N MET A 1 -3.54 4.51 20.25
CA MET A 1 -2.29 4.61 19.47
C MET A 1 -2.21 3.33 18.66
N VAL A 2 -2.28 3.38 17.33
CA VAL A 2 -2.32 2.14 16.52
C VAL A 2 -0.91 1.58 16.40
N ASP A 3 -0.79 0.25 16.45
CA ASP A 3 0.47 -0.47 16.31
C ASP A 3 1.16 -0.14 14.98
N ARG A 4 2.46 0.18 15.03
CA ARG A 4 3.30 0.50 13.86
C ARG A 4 3.92 -0.74 13.23
N ALA A 5 3.90 -1.89 13.90
CA ALA A 5 4.51 -3.13 13.41
C ALA A 5 4.03 -3.53 11.99
N PRO A 6 2.73 -3.38 11.62
CA PRO A 6 2.30 -3.67 10.24
C PRO A 6 2.93 -2.73 9.19
N LEU A 7 3.12 -1.45 9.52
CA LEU A 7 3.76 -0.49 8.62
C LEU A 7 5.24 -0.83 8.40
N GLU A 8 5.93 -1.25 9.46
CA GLU A 8 7.34 -1.63 9.38
C GLU A 8 7.54 -2.89 8.54
N ARG A 9 6.68 -3.91 8.71
CA ARG A 9 6.71 -5.12 7.85
C ARG A 9 6.43 -4.78 6.39
N ALA A 10 5.43 -3.94 6.13
CA ALA A 10 5.11 -3.49 4.78
C ALA A 10 6.26 -2.70 4.14
N ARG A 11 6.89 -1.78 4.89
CA ARG A 11 8.09 -1.08 4.43
C ARG A 11 9.23 -2.04 4.13
N ALA A 12 9.53 -2.98 5.01
CA ALA A 12 10.61 -3.95 4.81
C ALA A 12 10.39 -4.82 3.55
N ARG A 13 9.13 -5.04 3.16
CA ARG A 13 8.78 -5.67 1.88
C ARG A 13 9.05 -4.74 0.70
N LEU A 14 8.55 -3.51 0.74
CA LEU A 14 8.72 -2.52 -0.34
C LEU A 14 10.18 -2.09 -0.56
N ASP A 15 10.97 -1.98 0.51
CA ASP A 15 12.39 -1.62 0.45
C ASP A 15 13.20 -2.64 -0.39
N ARG A 16 12.71 -3.87 -0.57
CA ARG A 16 13.34 -4.88 -1.45
C ARG A 16 13.19 -4.59 -2.94
N LEU A 17 12.16 -3.84 -3.33
CA LEU A 17 11.78 -3.66 -4.73
C LEU A 17 12.47 -2.46 -5.39
N ALA A 18 13.08 -1.56 -4.59
CA ALA A 18 13.77 -0.36 -5.08
C ALA A 18 13.00 0.41 -6.19
N LEU A 19 11.67 0.42 -6.13
CA LEU A 19 10.79 1.01 -7.16
C LEU A 19 11.07 2.50 -7.38
N TYR A 20 11.54 3.18 -6.34
CA TYR A 20 11.90 4.59 -6.40
C TYR A 20 13.24 4.87 -5.72
N PRO A 21 13.94 5.98 -6.06
CA PRO A 21 15.29 6.28 -5.57
C PRO A 21 15.43 6.46 -4.05
N HIS A 22 14.34 6.82 -3.37
CA HIS A 22 14.32 7.01 -1.92
C HIS A 22 13.30 6.05 -1.32
N PRO A 23 13.61 5.39 -0.19
CA PRO A 23 12.68 4.49 0.47
C PRO A 23 11.46 5.26 1.01
N VAL A 24 10.39 4.53 1.31
CA VAL A 24 9.15 5.14 1.83
C VAL A 24 9.38 5.72 3.23
N GLU A 25 9.09 7.00 3.42
CA GLU A 25 9.20 7.64 4.73
C GLU A 25 8.00 7.29 5.59
N LEU A 26 8.21 6.60 6.73
CA LEU A 26 7.14 6.25 7.67
C LEU A 26 6.87 7.30 8.75
N ASP A 27 7.79 8.23 9.00
CA ASP A 27 7.73 9.14 10.16
C ASP A 27 6.46 9.99 10.22
N ARG A 28 5.89 10.30 9.06
CA ARG A 28 4.64 11.06 8.98
C ARG A 28 3.46 10.22 8.51
N VAL A 29 3.65 8.91 8.32
CA VAL A 29 2.60 7.99 7.88
C VAL A 29 1.79 7.56 9.09
N ARG A 30 0.49 7.82 9.04
CA ARG A 30 -0.46 7.43 10.07
C ARG A 30 -1.29 6.26 9.61
N LEU A 31 -1.46 5.26 10.46
CA LEU A 31 -2.40 4.17 10.22
C LEU A 31 -3.59 4.36 11.17
N LEU A 32 -4.79 4.44 10.59
CA LEU A 32 -6.03 4.71 11.31
C LEU A 32 -7.08 3.68 10.93
N VAL A 33 -7.69 3.06 11.93
CA VAL A 33 -8.83 2.16 11.76
C VAL A 33 -10.10 3.01 11.80
N ALA A 34 -10.75 3.17 10.64
CA ALA A 34 -11.90 4.05 10.46
C ALA A 34 -13.05 3.29 9.79
N PRO A 35 -13.66 2.29 10.45
CA PRO A 35 -14.71 1.45 9.87
C PRO A 35 -15.92 2.27 9.41
N TRP A 36 -16.21 3.39 10.07
CA TRP A 36 -17.30 4.30 9.69
C TRP A 36 -17.08 4.92 8.30
N PHE A 37 -15.83 5.18 7.90
CA PHE A 37 -15.50 5.71 6.57
C PHE A 37 -15.88 4.71 5.47
N PHE A 38 -15.65 3.42 5.73
CA PHE A 38 -16.02 2.34 4.82
C PHE A 38 -17.50 1.97 4.87
N ARG A 39 -18.33 2.64 5.69
CA ARG A 39 -19.80 2.50 5.61
C ARG A 39 -20.41 3.36 4.50
N LEU A 40 -19.67 4.35 3.97
CA LEU A 40 -20.13 5.23 2.89
C LEU A 40 -20.31 4.43 1.58
N PRO A 41 -21.42 4.61 0.83
CA PRO A 41 -21.78 3.76 -0.31
C PRO A 41 -20.69 3.66 -1.40
N HIS A 42 -19.92 4.72 -1.61
CA HIS A 42 -18.80 4.72 -2.55
C HIS A 42 -17.57 3.94 -2.05
N PHE A 43 -17.36 3.93 -0.74
CA PHE A 43 -16.17 3.37 -0.09
C PHE A 43 -16.37 1.96 0.47
N ARG A 44 -17.62 1.47 0.51
CA ARG A 44 -17.98 0.13 1.00
C ARG A 44 -17.27 -1.04 0.31
N ARG A 45 -16.83 -0.85 -0.93
CA ARG A 45 -16.11 -1.87 -1.71
C ARG A 45 -14.63 -1.98 -1.35
N TYR A 46 -14.08 -1.00 -0.64
CA TYR A 46 -12.67 -0.96 -0.27
C TYR A 46 -12.49 -1.47 1.16
N ARG A 47 -11.34 -2.08 1.44
CA ARG A 47 -10.93 -2.52 2.78
C ARG A 47 -9.81 -1.66 3.37
N GLY A 48 -9.04 -1.00 2.50
CA GLY A 48 -8.02 -0.02 2.82
C GLY A 48 -8.13 1.20 1.91
N TYR A 49 -7.56 2.31 2.34
CA TYR A 49 -7.48 3.53 1.55
C TYR A 49 -6.28 4.39 1.96
N ALA A 50 -5.38 4.66 1.01
CA ALA A 50 -4.27 5.56 1.19
C ALA A 50 -4.66 7.02 0.85
N LEU A 51 -4.58 7.87 1.87
CA LEU A 51 -4.45 9.31 1.71
C LEU A 51 -2.97 9.70 1.69
N TRP A 52 -2.67 10.94 1.30
CA TRP A 52 -1.30 11.47 1.12
C TRP A 52 -0.29 11.08 2.22
N ARG A 53 -0.72 11.01 3.49
CA ARG A 53 0.12 10.56 4.62
C ARG A 53 -0.62 9.64 5.59
N THR A 54 -1.78 9.13 5.22
CA THR A 54 -2.67 8.42 6.15
C THR A 54 -3.27 7.20 5.49
N ILE A 55 -3.03 6.02 6.05
CA ILE A 55 -3.68 4.77 5.66
C ILE A 55 -4.92 4.59 6.52
N LEU A 56 -6.09 4.56 5.88
CA LEU A 56 -7.35 4.21 6.51
C LEU A 56 -7.60 2.73 6.29
N LEU A 57 -7.93 2.00 7.36
CA LEU A 57 -8.31 0.60 7.30
C LEU A 57 -9.73 0.40 7.83
N LYS A 58 -10.45 -0.53 7.22
CA LYS A 58 -11.79 -0.93 7.70
C LYS A 58 -11.69 -1.73 9.00
N ASP A 59 -10.75 -2.67 9.05
CA ASP A 59 -10.51 -3.59 10.15
C ASP A 59 -9.10 -3.34 10.74
N PRO A 60 -8.84 -3.70 12.01
CA PRO A 60 -7.50 -3.59 12.59
C PRO A 60 -6.48 -4.44 11.84
N PRO A 61 -5.26 -3.95 11.58
CA PRO A 61 -4.22 -4.75 10.95
C PRO A 61 -3.67 -5.82 11.92
N GLY A 62 -3.31 -6.99 11.39
CA GLY A 62 -2.68 -8.07 12.16
C GLY A 62 -3.57 -9.29 12.41
N THR A 63 -4.75 -9.36 11.80
CA THR A 63 -5.64 -10.53 11.88
C THR A 63 -5.41 -11.58 10.78
N GLY A 64 -4.55 -11.31 9.80
CA GLY A 64 -4.11 -12.31 8.81
C GLY A 64 -3.15 -11.76 7.74
N ALA A 65 -2.59 -12.66 6.91
CA ALA A 65 -1.67 -12.31 5.83
C ALA A 65 -2.27 -11.32 4.81
N SER A 66 -3.58 -11.40 4.57
CA SER A 66 -4.30 -10.45 3.70
C SER A 66 -4.30 -9.02 4.24
N ASP A 67 -4.10 -8.80 5.55
CA ASP A 67 -4.03 -7.46 6.13
C ASP A 67 -2.64 -6.85 5.89
N ASP A 68 -1.58 -7.65 6.00
CA ASP A 68 -0.20 -7.20 5.72
C ASP A 68 -0.04 -6.87 4.22
N ASP A 69 -0.69 -7.64 3.33
CA ASP A 69 -0.74 -7.34 1.89
C ASP A 69 -1.48 -6.05 1.59
N LEU A 70 -2.60 -5.80 2.29
CA LEU A 70 -3.35 -4.55 2.18
C LEU A 70 -2.53 -3.36 2.63
N VAL A 71 -1.83 -3.47 3.77
CA VAL A 71 -0.96 -2.38 4.25
C VAL A 71 0.21 -2.14 3.28
N CYS A 72 0.79 -3.19 2.69
CA CYS A 72 1.81 -3.07 1.65
C CYS A 72 1.29 -2.34 0.41
N HIS A 73 0.07 -2.68 -0.04
CA HIS A 73 -0.60 -2.03 -1.16
C HIS A 73 -0.80 -0.53 -0.91
N GLU A 74 -1.41 -0.17 0.22
CA GLU A 74 -1.71 1.23 0.56
C GLU A 74 -0.43 2.04 0.82
N LEU A 75 0.61 1.40 1.40
CA LEU A 75 1.90 2.06 1.61
C LEU A 75 2.63 2.34 0.30
N CYS A 76 2.46 1.48 -0.72
CA CYS A 76 2.98 1.75 -2.07
C CYS A 76 2.36 3.02 -2.67
N HIS A 77 1.07 3.28 -2.45
CA HIS A 77 0.44 4.53 -2.88
C HIS A 77 1.01 5.76 -2.19
N ILE A 78 1.34 5.66 -0.90
CA ILE A 78 2.03 6.75 -0.20
C ILE A 78 3.42 6.96 -0.78
N TRP A 79 4.16 5.90 -1.09
CA TRP A 79 5.48 6.00 -1.70
C TRP A 79 5.42 6.69 -3.08
N GLN A 80 4.45 6.30 -3.92
CA GLN A 80 4.17 6.95 -5.20
C GLN A 80 3.80 8.44 -5.01
N ALA A 81 3.00 8.77 -3.99
CA ALA A 81 2.62 10.15 -3.69
C ALA A 81 3.78 10.98 -3.11
N GLN A 82 4.74 10.36 -2.41
CA GLN A 82 5.95 11.04 -1.93
C GLN A 82 6.84 11.48 -3.09
N HIS A 83 6.97 10.65 -4.13
CA HIS A 83 7.86 10.93 -5.26
C HIS A 83 7.18 11.68 -6.41
N HIS A 84 5.89 11.42 -6.63
CA HIS A 84 5.13 12.00 -7.73
C HIS A 84 3.75 12.53 -7.30
N PRO A 85 3.69 13.42 -6.29
CA PRO A 85 2.44 13.86 -5.67
C PRO A 85 1.38 14.34 -6.66
N TRP A 86 1.78 15.21 -7.60
CA TRP A 86 0.89 15.78 -8.59
C TRP A 86 0.45 14.78 -9.65
N ARG A 87 1.33 13.87 -10.09
CA ARG A 87 0.98 12.85 -11.10
C ARG A 87 0.08 11.78 -10.49
N THR A 88 0.32 11.40 -9.24
CA THR A 88 -0.52 10.45 -8.51
C THR A 88 -1.91 11.02 -8.27
N ALA A 89 -2.00 12.28 -7.79
CA ALA A 89 -3.27 12.97 -7.60
C ALA A 89 -4.04 13.16 -8.92
N LEU A 90 -3.35 13.64 -9.97
CA LEU A 90 -3.95 13.85 -11.28
C LEU A 90 -4.41 12.54 -11.92
N THR A 91 -3.64 11.46 -11.78
CA THR A 91 -4.04 10.14 -12.31
C THR A 91 -5.20 9.55 -11.54
N CYS A 92 -5.25 9.73 -10.22
CA CYS A 92 -6.39 9.32 -9.40
C CYS A 92 -7.67 10.09 -9.77
N ALA A 93 -7.55 11.38 -10.10
CA ALA A 93 -8.68 12.23 -10.48
C ALA A 93 -9.14 12.01 -11.94
N THR A 94 -8.21 11.76 -12.86
CA THR A 94 -8.51 11.73 -14.31
C THR A 94 -8.65 10.33 -14.90
N ARG A 95 -8.06 9.29 -14.29
CA ARG A 95 -8.11 7.92 -14.80
C ARG A 95 -8.99 7.04 -13.92
N ARG A 96 -9.82 6.21 -14.57
CA ARG A 96 -10.58 5.17 -13.86
C ARG A 96 -9.62 4.22 -13.15
N TYR A 97 -10.00 3.83 -11.94
CA TYR A 97 -9.29 2.90 -11.06
C TYR A 97 -8.66 1.69 -11.80
N ARG A 98 -9.39 1.01 -12.69
CA ARG A 98 -8.91 -0.18 -13.43
C ARG A 98 -7.79 0.08 -14.46
N ARG A 99 -7.56 1.34 -14.85
CA ARG A 99 -6.54 1.76 -15.83
C ARG A 99 -5.46 2.64 -15.20
N ASN A 100 -5.43 2.74 -13.88
CA ASN A 100 -4.45 3.53 -13.18
C ASN A 100 -3.10 2.76 -13.13
N PRO A 101 -2.00 3.25 -13.75
CA PRO A 101 -0.70 2.59 -13.67
C PRO A 101 -0.19 2.43 -12.23
N TYR A 102 -0.53 3.39 -11.34
CA TYR A 102 -0.16 3.34 -9.93
C TYR A 102 -0.86 2.22 -9.16
N GLU A 103 -2.10 1.90 -9.52
CA GLU A 103 -2.85 0.75 -9.00
C GLU A 103 -2.22 -0.58 -9.45
N LEU A 104 -1.77 -0.66 -10.71
CA LEU A 104 -1.10 -1.86 -11.22
C LEU A 104 0.27 -2.06 -10.57
N GLU A 105 1.03 -0.98 -10.37
CA GLU A 105 2.32 -1.02 -9.68
C GLU A 105 2.16 -1.46 -8.21
N ALA A 106 1.17 -0.92 -7.49
CA ALA A 106 0.90 -1.34 -6.11
C ALA A 106 0.50 -2.83 -6.02
N ARG A 107 -0.25 -3.35 -7.00
CA ARG A 107 -0.56 -4.80 -7.07
C ARG A 107 0.67 -5.65 -7.36
N ARG A 108 1.53 -5.19 -8.28
CA ARG A 108 2.79 -5.87 -8.60
C ARG A 108 3.73 -5.89 -7.40
N ALA A 109 3.87 -4.76 -6.71
CA ALA A 109 4.69 -4.66 -5.51
C ALA A 109 4.26 -5.66 -4.42
N VAL A 110 2.95 -5.79 -4.20
CA VAL A 110 2.41 -6.82 -3.31
C VAL A 110 2.75 -8.22 -3.84
N ALA A 111 2.45 -8.54 -5.10
CA ALA A 111 2.71 -9.86 -5.68
C ALA A 111 4.19 -10.27 -5.61
N GLU A 112 5.10 -9.35 -5.92
CA GLU A 112 6.56 -9.56 -5.87
C GLU A 112 7.09 -9.71 -4.45
N THR A 113 6.38 -9.19 -3.46
CA THR A 113 6.76 -9.32 -2.03
C THR A 113 6.01 -10.43 -1.30
N ILE A 114 4.91 -10.95 -1.86
CA ILE A 114 4.24 -12.20 -1.43
C ILE A 114 5.05 -13.39 -1.93
N ALA A 115 5.54 -13.34 -3.17
CA ALA A 115 6.33 -14.42 -3.75
C ALA A 115 7.57 -14.65 -2.86
N PRO A 116 7.64 -15.79 -2.14
CA PRO A 116 8.84 -16.11 -1.41
C PRO A 116 9.87 -16.43 -2.48
N SER A 117 10.89 -15.59 -2.66
CA SER A 117 12.21 -16.02 -3.13
C SER A 117 12.21 -17.28 -4.02
N LEU A 118 11.52 -17.25 -5.16
CA LEU A 118 11.61 -18.32 -6.18
C LEU A 118 12.74 -18.02 -7.17
N SER A 119 13.70 -17.18 -6.78
CA SER A 119 15.01 -17.08 -7.40
C SER A 119 16.05 -18.02 -6.76
N GLY A 120 15.63 -18.90 -5.84
CA GLY A 120 16.45 -19.96 -5.25
C GLY A 120 16.12 -21.35 -5.78
N ARG A 121 16.10 -21.55 -7.12
CA ARG A 121 16.25 -22.88 -7.72
C ARG A 121 16.72 -22.76 -9.18
N SER A 122 17.94 -22.27 -9.34
CA SER A 122 18.79 -22.70 -10.46
C SER A 122 19.93 -23.50 -9.86
N THR A 123 19.72 -24.81 -9.74
CA THR A 123 20.82 -25.76 -9.63
C THR A 123 20.43 -27.04 -10.34
N ARG A 124 21.11 -27.23 -11.48
CA ARG A 124 21.31 -28.43 -12.30
C ARG A 124 20.21 -28.81 -13.27
#